data_AF-A0A8B8DG19-F1
#
_entry.id   AF-A0A8B8DG19-F1
#
_cell.length_a   1.000
_cell.length_b   1.000
_cell.length_c   1.000
_cell.angle_alpha   90.00
_cell.angle_beta   90.00
_cell.angle_gamma   90.00
#
_symmetry.space_group_name_H-M   'P 1'
#
loop_
_entity.id
_entity.type
_entity.pdbx_description
1 polymer ?
#
loop_
_entity_poly.entity_id
_entity_poly.type
_entity_poly.pdbx_seq_one_letter_code
_entity_poly.pdbx_strand_id
1 'polypeptide(L)'
;MLSLFFGKLIFLITCPLIEAFLITNPPSGHVRGECYTCNGIHIYICEQFSTPTHCAEDKPYCINDLINNKDGSRTLDKRCASKTECVQSWNGTSDRPECTGYDPSRYIADAFSCSFCCTTPLCNQNIVPRDLYTP
;
A
#
# COMPACT_ATOMS: atom_id res chain seq x y z
N MET A 1 -3.20 34.61 -44.17
CA MET A 1 -2.77 34.12 -42.84
C MET A 1 -3.85 34.56 -41.86
N LEU A 2 -4.74 33.64 -41.49
CA LEU A 2 -5.91 33.93 -40.66
C LEU A 2 -5.91 32.91 -39.51
N SER A 3 -5.79 33.39 -38.28
CA SER A 3 -5.82 32.54 -37.09
C SER A 3 -7.17 32.69 -36.41
N LEU A 4 -7.94 31.60 -36.34
CA LEU A 4 -9.18 31.52 -35.56
C LEU A 4 -8.90 30.69 -34.30
N PHE A 5 -9.10 31.30 -33.13
CA PHE A 5 -8.95 30.63 -31.84
C PHE A 5 -10.30 30.09 -31.37
N PHE A 6 -10.45 28.76 -31.42
CA PHE A 6 -11.37 28.01 -30.57
C PHE A 6 -10.55 26.94 -29.84
N GLY A 7 -10.91 26.67 -28.58
CA GLY A 7 -10.08 25.97 -27.59
C GLY A 7 -9.23 24.80 -28.10
N LYS A 8 -7.94 24.84 -27.74
CA LYS A 8 -6.98 23.71 -27.65
C LYS A 8 -7.10 22.63 -28.74
N LEU A 9 -7.20 23.01 -30.01
CA LEU A 9 -7.08 22.07 -31.12
C LEU A 9 -6.14 22.67 -32.18
N ILE A 10 -4.90 22.17 -32.20
CA ILE A 10 -3.93 22.50 -33.25
C ILE A 10 -3.98 21.35 -34.26
N PHE A 11 -4.60 21.59 -35.42
CA PHE A 11 -4.48 20.68 -36.56
C PHE A 11 -3.21 21.04 -37.33
N LEU A 12 -2.12 20.28 -37.12
CA LEU A 12 -0.98 20.27 -38.04
C LEU A 12 -1.26 19.23 -39.13
N ILE A 13 -1.55 19.72 -40.33
CA ILE A 13 -1.66 18.90 -41.54
C ILE A 13 -0.25 18.70 -42.09
N THR A 14 0.44 17.62 -41.69
CA THR A 14 1.56 17.07 -42.47
C THR A 14 1.73 15.54 -42.30
N CYS A 15 1.74 14.87 -43.45
CA CYS A 15 2.28 13.53 -43.77
C CYS A 15 1.61 12.25 -43.19
N PRO A 16 1.37 11.21 -44.02
CA PRO A 16 0.89 9.91 -43.56
C PRO A 16 2.08 9.06 -43.08
N LEU A 17 1.84 8.19 -42.09
CA LEU A 17 2.78 7.26 -41.44
C LEU A 17 3.48 7.80 -40.19
N ILE A 18 2.70 8.11 -39.16
CA ILE A 18 3.16 8.00 -37.77
C ILE A 18 2.04 7.30 -37.00
N GLU A 19 2.34 6.13 -36.45
CA GLU A 19 1.44 5.43 -35.53
C GLU A 19 1.10 6.39 -34.37
N ALA A 20 -0.17 6.75 -34.29
CA ALA A 20 -0.68 7.53 -33.17
C ALA A 20 -0.65 6.66 -31.92
N PHE A 21 0.43 6.72 -31.15
CA PHE A 21 0.41 6.27 -29.77
C PHE A 21 -0.52 7.21 -29.01
N LEU A 22 -1.75 6.76 -28.78
CA LEU A 22 -2.66 7.38 -27.84
C LEU A 22 -2.03 7.26 -26.45
N ILE A 23 -1.38 8.32 -25.97
CA ILE A 23 -1.18 8.50 -24.53
C ILE A 23 -2.56 8.87 -23.97
N THR A 24 -3.41 7.87 -23.78
CA THR A 24 -4.54 8.02 -22.88
C THR A 24 -3.94 8.15 -21.48
N ASN A 25 -3.81 9.36 -20.97
CA ASN A 25 -3.78 9.52 -19.52
C ASN A 25 -5.06 8.84 -19.01
N PRO A 26 -4.97 7.77 -18.19
CA PRO A 26 -6.16 7.12 -17.69
C PRO A 26 -6.97 8.15 -16.88
N PRO A 27 -8.31 8.11 -16.97
CA PRO A 27 -9.17 9.05 -16.27
C PRO A 27 -8.88 8.96 -14.77
N SER A 28 -8.50 10.10 -14.19
CA SER A 28 -8.31 10.31 -12.76
C SER A 28 -9.59 9.98 -12.00
N GLY A 29 -9.66 8.74 -11.51
CA GLY A 29 -10.77 8.23 -10.70
C GLY A 29 -10.48 6.89 -10.02
N HIS A 30 -9.24 6.37 -10.10
CA HIS A 30 -8.83 5.25 -9.28
C HIS A 30 -8.29 5.79 -7.96
N VAL A 31 -8.93 5.45 -6.84
CA VAL A 31 -8.40 5.73 -5.50
C VAL A 31 -7.10 4.95 -5.40
N ARG A 32 -5.97 5.59 -5.71
CA ARG A 32 -4.65 5.00 -5.50
C ARG A 32 -4.51 4.80 -4.00
N GLY A 33 -4.24 3.57 -3.59
CA GLY A 33 -3.93 3.27 -2.20
C GLY A 33 -2.76 4.14 -1.77
N GLU A 34 -2.88 4.79 -0.61
CA GLU A 34 -1.76 5.44 0.04
C GLU A 34 -1.45 4.63 1.28
N CYS A 35 -0.18 4.26 1.48
CA CYS A 35 0.23 3.47 2.63
C CYS A 35 1.48 4.06 3.25
N TYR A 36 1.67 3.84 4.54
CA TYR A 36 2.99 3.95 5.13
C TYR A 36 3.85 2.78 4.63
N THR A 37 5.06 3.07 4.20
CA THR A 37 6.02 2.04 3.80
C THR A 37 7.39 2.29 4.42
N CYS A 38 8.19 1.23 4.55
CA CYS A 38 9.55 1.34 5.06
C CYS A 38 10.54 1.91 4.03
N ASN A 39 10.24 1.92 2.72
CA ASN A 39 11.04 2.57 1.66
C ASN A 39 12.58 2.47 1.84
N GLY A 40 13.11 1.25 1.97
CA GLY A 40 14.56 1.01 2.11
C GLY A 40 15.16 1.33 3.48
N ILE A 41 14.35 1.82 4.43
CA ILE A 41 14.69 1.89 5.84
C ILE A 41 14.74 0.47 6.41
N HIS A 42 15.66 0.24 7.35
CA HIS A 42 15.78 -1.06 8.00
C HIS A 42 14.52 -1.39 8.82
N ILE A 43 14.00 -2.61 8.66
CA ILE A 43 12.78 -3.11 9.33
C ILE A 43 12.80 -3.01 10.87
N TYR A 44 13.98 -2.90 11.50
CA TYR A 44 14.13 -2.74 12.96
C TYR A 44 13.66 -1.36 13.45
N ILE A 45 13.63 -0.36 12.57
CA ILE A 45 13.27 1.02 12.94
C ILE A 45 12.02 1.52 12.20
N CYS A 46 11.41 0.69 11.36
CA CYS A 46 10.26 1.11 10.55
C CYS A 46 8.99 1.38 11.37
N GLU A 47 8.91 0.84 12.59
CA GLU A 47 7.87 1.23 13.55
C GLU A 47 7.89 2.73 13.85
N GLN A 48 9.09 3.33 13.91
CA GLN A 48 9.29 4.74 14.21
C GLN A 48 9.40 5.59 12.93
N PHE A 49 9.98 5.01 11.88
CA PHE A 49 10.27 5.70 10.63
C PHE A 49 9.63 4.98 9.46
N SER A 50 8.44 5.46 9.07
CA SER A 50 7.76 5.04 7.86
C SER A 50 7.31 6.25 7.07
N THR A 51 7.17 6.08 5.76
CA THR A 51 6.90 7.18 4.84
C THR A 51 5.59 6.95 4.10
N PRO A 52 4.68 7.94 4.06
CA PRO A 52 3.52 7.90 3.17
C PRO A 52 3.96 7.71 1.73
N THR A 53 3.41 6.72 1.04
CA THR A 53 3.77 6.35 -0.33
C THR A 53 2.50 6.07 -1.12
N HIS A 54 2.43 6.60 -2.34
CA HIS A 54 1.41 6.20 -3.30
C HIS A 54 1.71 4.79 -3.82
N CYS A 55 0.72 3.91 -3.68
CA CYS A 55 0.82 2.55 -4.16
C CYS A 55 0.47 2.44 -5.64
N ALA A 56 1.01 1.39 -6.26
CA ALA A 56 0.63 1.00 -7.62
C ALA A 56 -0.84 0.55 -7.67
N GLU A 57 -1.45 0.64 -8.85
CA GLU A 57 -2.88 0.35 -9.05
C GLU A 57 -3.24 -1.11 -8.79
N ASP A 58 -2.28 -2.03 -9.00
CA ASP A 58 -2.41 -3.46 -8.68
C ASP A 58 -2.20 -3.77 -7.18
N LYS A 59 -1.74 -2.79 -6.39
CA LYS A 59 -1.47 -2.92 -4.95
C LYS A 59 -2.13 -1.82 -4.10
N PRO A 60 -3.47 -1.65 -4.16
CA PRO A 60 -4.14 -0.53 -3.51
C PRO A 60 -4.33 -0.70 -1.99
N TYR A 61 -3.93 -1.82 -1.40
CA TYR A 61 -4.10 -2.12 0.03
C TYR A 61 -2.81 -1.90 0.80
N CYS A 62 -2.89 -1.80 2.13
CA CYS A 62 -1.73 -1.70 3.00
C CYS A 62 -1.57 -2.94 3.87
N ILE A 63 -0.34 -3.41 4.05
CA ILE A 63 0.00 -4.48 4.98
C ILE A 63 1.04 -3.99 5.99
N ASN A 64 0.88 -4.43 7.24
CA ASN A 64 1.92 -4.47 8.26
C ASN A 64 2.31 -5.93 8.53
N ASP A 65 3.57 -6.27 8.31
CA ASP A 65 4.15 -7.57 8.64
C ASP A 65 4.94 -7.44 9.95
N LEU A 66 4.45 -8.08 11.01
CA LEU A 66 5.04 -8.08 12.35
C LEU A 66 5.74 -9.41 12.60
N ILE A 67 6.97 -9.34 13.09
CA ILE A 67 7.68 -10.50 13.67
C ILE A 67 8.01 -10.15 15.11
N ASN A 68 7.54 -10.95 16.06
CA ASN A 68 7.92 -10.88 17.46
C ASN A 68 8.91 -12.01 17.74
N ASN A 69 10.05 -11.69 18.35
CA ASN A 69 11.09 -12.64 18.70
C ASN A 69 10.90 -13.16 20.13
N LYS A 70 11.54 -14.29 20.47
CA LYS A 70 11.44 -14.90 21.81
C LYS A 70 11.95 -14.00 22.94
N ASP A 71 12.84 -13.05 22.64
CA ASP A 71 13.34 -12.07 23.59
C ASP A 71 12.41 -10.86 23.78
N GLY A 72 11.29 -10.83 23.04
CA GLY A 72 10.31 -9.75 23.01
C GLY A 72 10.71 -8.55 22.16
N SER A 73 11.85 -8.62 21.46
CA SER A 73 12.13 -7.66 20.38
C SER A 73 11.18 -7.93 19.21
N ARG A 74 10.90 -6.89 18.42
CA ARG A 74 10.04 -7.03 17.24
C ARG A 74 10.57 -6.28 16.04
N THR A 75 10.20 -6.74 14.86
CA THR A 75 10.38 -6.03 13.60
C THR A 75 9.04 -5.79 12.94
N LEU A 76 8.94 -4.65 12.26
CA LEU A 76 7.77 -4.28 11.51
C LEU A 76 8.19 -3.93 10.09
N ASP A 77 7.56 -4.55 9.10
CA ASP A 77 7.61 -4.09 7.72
C ASP A 77 6.24 -3.54 7.31
N LYS A 78 6.25 -2.48 6.52
CA LYS A 78 5.07 -1.78 6.05
C LYS A 78 5.15 -1.64 4.54
N ARG A 79 4.10 -2.05 3.83
CA ARG A 79 4.12 -2.09 2.36
C ARG A 79 2.74 -1.98 1.74
N CYS A 80 2.73 -1.58 0.48
CA CYS A 80 1.58 -1.72 -0.41
C CYS A 80 1.34 -3.20 -0.75
N ALA A 81 0.08 -3.59 -0.93
CA ALA A 81 -0.33 -4.96 -1.15
C ALA A 81 -1.53 -5.06 -2.11
N SER A 82 -1.61 -6.20 -2.79
CA SER A 82 -2.75 -6.61 -3.61
C SER A 82 -3.85 -7.26 -2.78
N LYS A 83 -5.05 -7.41 -3.36
CA LYS A 83 -6.17 -8.12 -2.72
C LYS A 83 -5.79 -9.55 -2.34
N THR A 84 -5.06 -10.25 -3.21
CA THR A 84 -4.62 -11.63 -2.98
C THR A 84 -3.72 -11.74 -1.76
N GLU A 85 -2.77 -10.80 -1.60
CA GLU A 85 -1.89 -10.75 -0.43
C GLU A 85 -2.69 -10.48 0.86
N CYS A 86 -3.73 -9.65 0.80
CA CYS A 86 -4.60 -9.39 1.95
C CYS A 86 -5.45 -10.60 2.36
N VAL A 87 -5.95 -11.38 1.40
CA VAL A 87 -6.64 -12.65 1.68
C VAL A 87 -5.67 -13.65 2.32
N GLN A 88 -4.45 -13.76 1.81
CA GLN A 88 -3.41 -14.63 2.39
C GLN A 88 -3.04 -14.19 3.82
N SER A 89 -2.85 -12.89 4.03
CA SER A 89 -2.59 -12.27 5.33
C SER A 89 -3.70 -12.58 6.33
N TRP A 90 -4.96 -12.44 5.92
CA TRP A 90 -6.12 -12.77 6.75
C TRP A 90 -6.13 -14.25 7.15
N ASN A 91 -5.94 -15.15 6.19
CA ASN A 91 -5.92 -16.59 6.44
C ASN A 91 -4.78 -17.02 7.37
N GLY A 92 -3.65 -16.30 7.37
CA GLY A 92 -2.51 -16.59 8.23
C GLY A 92 -2.57 -15.97 9.64
N THR A 93 -3.55 -15.10 9.91
CA THR A 93 -3.56 -14.24 11.10
C THR A 93 -4.88 -14.29 11.87
N SER A 94 -6.02 -14.45 11.18
CA SER A 94 -7.36 -14.27 11.75
C SER A 94 -7.80 -15.31 12.76
N ASP A 95 -7.21 -16.50 12.74
CA ASP A 95 -7.47 -17.61 13.67
C ASP A 95 -6.41 -17.74 14.76
N ARG A 96 -5.35 -16.91 14.70
CA ARG A 96 -4.23 -16.96 15.64
C ARG A 96 -4.46 -16.04 16.83
N PRO A 97 -4.54 -16.58 18.06
CA PRO A 97 -4.82 -15.78 19.26
C PRO A 97 -3.74 -14.72 19.53
N GLU A 98 -2.48 -15.03 19.24
CA GLU A 98 -1.36 -14.10 19.38
C GLU A 98 -1.43 -12.89 18.45
N CYS A 99 -2.20 -12.99 17.36
CA CYS A 99 -2.36 -11.92 16.38
C CYS A 99 -3.67 -11.14 16.57
N THR A 100 -4.79 -11.83 16.79
CA THR A 100 -6.12 -11.22 16.96
C THR A 100 -6.22 -10.36 18.23
N GLY A 101 -5.49 -10.73 19.29
CA GLY A 101 -5.39 -9.98 20.54
C GLY A 101 -4.08 -9.21 20.68
N TYR A 102 -3.32 -8.99 19.60
CA TYR A 102 -2.01 -8.36 19.69
C TYR A 102 -2.13 -6.91 20.19
N ASP A 103 -1.44 -6.63 21.28
CA ASP A 103 -1.32 -5.29 21.86
C ASP A 103 0.14 -4.83 21.76
N PRO A 104 0.43 -3.84 20.91
CA PRO A 104 1.78 -3.30 20.75
C PRO A 104 2.41 -2.74 22.03
N SER A 105 1.63 -2.43 23.06
CA SER A 105 2.13 -1.90 24.34
C SER A 105 2.56 -3.00 25.32
N ARG A 106 2.20 -4.26 25.06
CA ARG A 106 2.52 -5.39 25.93
C ARG A 106 3.82 -6.06 25.50
N TYR A 107 4.67 -6.33 26.49
CA TYR A 107 5.84 -7.18 26.30
C TYR A 107 5.41 -8.64 26.21
N ILE A 108 5.83 -9.33 25.13
CA ILE A 108 5.54 -10.75 24.89
C ILE A 108 6.85 -11.44 24.53
N ALA A 109 7.32 -12.35 25.39
CA ALA A 109 8.55 -13.13 25.18
C ALA A 109 8.27 -14.46 24.48
N ASP A 110 7.69 -14.40 23.28
CA ASP A 110 7.40 -15.57 22.46
C ASP A 110 7.58 -15.27 20.97
N ALA A 111 7.93 -16.29 20.18
CA ALA A 111 8.14 -16.12 18.75
C ALA A 111 6.86 -16.32 17.95
N PHE A 112 6.44 -15.29 17.24
CA PHE A 112 5.32 -15.36 16.31
C PHE A 112 5.43 -14.32 15.20
N SER A 113 4.59 -14.46 14.19
CA SER A 113 4.50 -13.51 13.08
C SER A 113 3.05 -13.31 12.71
N CYS A 114 2.68 -12.06 12.47
CA CYS A 114 1.33 -11.64 12.13
C CYS A 114 1.38 -10.69 10.93
N SER A 115 0.38 -10.77 10.07
CA SER A 115 0.23 -9.86 8.95
C SER A 115 -1.14 -9.19 9.02
N PHE A 116 -1.16 -7.88 9.04
CA PHE A 116 -2.39 -7.08 9.16
C PHE A 116 -2.61 -6.27 7.89
N CYS A 117 -3.62 -6.63 7.10
CA CYS A 117 -4.05 -5.84 5.95
C CYS A 117 -5.16 -4.85 6.32
N CYS A 118 -5.18 -3.68 5.67
CA CYS A 118 -6.25 -2.70 5.75
C CYS A 118 -6.47 -1.99 4.40
N THR A 119 -7.61 -1.31 4.25
CA THR A 119 -8.09 -0.85 2.93
C THR A 119 -8.20 0.66 2.77
N THR A 120 -8.14 1.44 3.85
CA THR A 120 -8.26 2.91 3.74
C THR A 120 -6.92 3.60 3.56
N PRO A 121 -6.87 4.82 2.99
CA PRO A 121 -5.62 5.56 2.85
C PRO A 121 -4.90 5.73 4.18
N LEU A 122 -3.61 5.39 4.20
CA LEU A 122 -2.69 5.49 5.34
C LEU A 122 -3.14 4.69 6.58
N CYS A 123 -4.01 3.69 6.39
CA CYS A 123 -4.59 2.88 7.46
C CYS A 123 -3.55 2.14 8.32
N ASN A 124 -2.42 1.79 7.71
CA ASN A 124 -1.36 1.03 8.34
C ASN A 124 -0.39 1.89 9.18
N GLN A 125 -0.80 3.07 9.64
CA GLN A 125 0.00 3.91 10.53
C GLN A 125 0.38 3.18 11.81
N ASN A 126 -0.61 2.59 12.49
CA ASN A 126 -0.40 1.77 13.69
C ASN A 126 0.08 0.38 13.31
N ILE A 127 0.71 -0.37 14.22
CA ILE A 127 1.10 -1.78 13.98
C ILE A 127 -0.13 -2.63 13.64
N VAL A 128 -1.20 -2.48 14.43
CA VAL A 128 -2.51 -3.08 14.16
C VAL A 128 -3.43 -1.97 13.64
N PRO A 129 -3.81 -2.00 12.35
CA PRO A 129 -4.79 -1.07 11.78
C PRO A 129 -6.16 -1.17 12.47
N ARG A 130 -6.94 -0.09 12.44
CA ARG A 130 -8.31 -0.08 13.00
C ARG A 130 -9.34 -0.70 12.06
N ASP A 131 -9.07 -0.66 10.77
CA ASP A 131 -9.89 -1.11 9.65
C ASP A 131 -9.27 -2.34 9.00
N LEU A 132 -9.14 -3.42 9.78
CA LEU A 132 -8.61 -4.68 9.27
C LEU A 132 -9.46 -5.19 8.10
N TYR A 133 -8.77 -5.59 7.04
CA TYR A 133 -9.37 -6.27 5.90
C TYR A 133 -9.98 -7.59 6.34
N THR A 134 -11.24 -7.79 6.00
CA THR A 134 -11.98 -9.05 6.14
C THR A 134 -12.44 -9.48 4.74
N PRO A 135 -12.16 -10.72 4.29
CA PRO A 135 -12.55 -11.21 2.96
C PRO A 135 -14.06 -11.18 2.67
#